data_AF-A0AAW1N1B8-F1
#
_entry.id   AF-A0AAW1N1B8-F1
#
_cell.length_a   1.000
_cell.length_b   1.000
_cell.length_c   1.000
_cell.angle_alpha   90.00
_cell.angle_beta   90.00
_cell.angle_gamma   90.00
#
_symmetry.space_group_name_H-M   'P 1'
#
loop_
_entity.id
_entity.type
_entity.pdbx_description
1 polymer ?
#
loop_
_entity_poly.entity_id
_entity_poly.type
_entity_poly.pdbx_seq_one_letter_code
_entity_poly.pdbx_strand_id
1 'polypeptide(L)'
;MGLLVDIPKSGCGNTNDGNTGRRFFANPNLSAEITGVDKELINWFAVILRTINLGYEIEIQKFEQYCLKTAQHYSSLYNWYMPLSVHKLLIHESIIAQEPLLPIGIGYTMMVSQMFRSGQNIFAAAEVLLFSFDLTSSEKRRAALDCTYGAYSKFCHTPNHDLSNITGSDCDLILSKRNDTHYAFTAFQFYVRSYVVGYMRRDKKVIVNVRLMITMLGLWMLVFLISTLGLSRIKKVTVNGAIVLAILLLIVCSYTIIFIETNATSRTEYENKSRSIFNFQLWVDMVGTVGDDFVLSATIWLSSLIGRDYTPEMAVLTTTALKISMCIALFCFSARIMQGIYTLYGMRATQCFFDTGNELIVGVIPEWFHRSEFGGIASLLWHMSMLYYALVSVIYCIIGLVNSLMEKFTFLSKYRMILYFGFSNNRRLQLYQWETTSEVLDYILEICPINCDGFECVYVILI
;
A
#
# COMPACT_ATOMS: atom_id res chain seq x y z
N MET A 1 -31.98 -37.27 14.98
CA MET A 1 -31.18 -36.06 15.31
C MET A 1 -31.58 -34.82 14.51
N GLY A 2 -32.18 -34.94 13.32
CA GLY A 2 -32.71 -33.80 12.56
C GLY A 2 -31.64 -32.78 12.15
N LEU A 3 -30.44 -33.26 11.88
CA LEU A 3 -29.32 -32.44 11.41
C LEU A 3 -29.31 -32.44 9.89
N LEU A 4 -29.13 -31.26 9.33
CA LEU A 4 -28.77 -31.07 7.93
C LEU A 4 -27.25 -30.86 7.92
N VAL A 5 -26.53 -31.68 7.17
CA VAL A 5 -25.05 -31.62 7.07
C VAL A 5 -24.72 -31.44 5.59
N ASP A 6 -23.74 -30.60 5.28
CA ASP A 6 -23.31 -30.26 3.93
C ASP A 6 -24.39 -29.68 3.01
N ILE A 7 -25.47 -29.14 3.57
CA ILE A 7 -26.51 -28.48 2.77
C ILE A 7 -26.11 -27.01 2.56
N PRO A 8 -26.00 -26.52 1.32
CA PRO A 8 -25.74 -25.11 1.03
C PRO A 8 -26.85 -24.24 1.63
N LYS A 9 -26.48 -23.16 2.32
CA LYS A 9 -27.42 -22.13 2.77
C LYS A 9 -27.52 -21.03 1.72
N SER A 10 -28.71 -20.45 1.54
CA SER A 10 -28.84 -19.23 0.74
C SER A 10 -28.07 -18.09 1.42
N GLY A 11 -27.04 -17.54 0.78
CA GLY A 11 -26.32 -16.36 1.28
C GLY A 11 -24.82 -16.59 1.45
N CYS A 12 -24.38 -17.56 2.25
CA CYS A 12 -23.04 -18.16 2.22
C CYS A 12 -22.93 -19.36 3.18
N GLY A 13 -21.95 -20.23 2.93
CA GLY A 13 -21.65 -21.37 3.79
C GLY A 13 -22.63 -22.54 3.66
N ASN A 14 -22.50 -23.51 4.54
CA ASN A 14 -23.36 -24.68 4.58
C ASN A 14 -23.95 -24.88 5.98
N THR A 15 -24.69 -25.97 6.16
CA THR A 15 -25.28 -26.33 7.45
C THR A 15 -24.26 -26.85 8.46
N ASN A 16 -22.95 -26.91 8.16
CA ASN A 16 -21.90 -27.31 9.11
C ASN A 16 -21.45 -26.12 9.97
N ASP A 17 -22.39 -25.54 10.71
CA ASP A 17 -22.11 -24.45 11.65
C ASP A 17 -21.94 -24.95 13.09
N GLY A 18 -21.63 -24.03 14.01
CA GLY A 18 -21.48 -24.35 15.43
C GLY A 18 -22.75 -24.89 16.10
N ASN A 19 -23.95 -24.66 15.55
CA ASN A 19 -25.18 -25.27 16.08
C ASN A 19 -25.29 -26.73 15.67
N THR A 20 -24.96 -27.04 14.42
CA THR A 20 -24.88 -28.43 13.93
C THR A 20 -23.83 -29.22 14.69
N GLY A 21 -22.63 -28.63 14.88
CA GLY A 21 -21.59 -29.22 15.71
C GLY A 21 -22.04 -29.47 17.16
N ARG A 22 -22.66 -28.48 17.81
CA ARG A 22 -23.17 -28.63 19.19
C ARG A 22 -24.18 -29.76 19.32
N ARG A 23 -25.11 -29.89 18.38
CA ARG A 23 -26.11 -30.96 18.40
C ARG A 23 -25.51 -32.32 18.08
N PHE A 24 -24.54 -32.38 17.16
CA PHE A 24 -23.79 -33.60 16.84
C PHE A 24 -23.03 -34.13 18.07
N PHE A 25 -22.34 -33.27 18.81
CA PHE A 25 -21.58 -33.68 20.00
C PHE A 25 -22.43 -33.79 21.27
N ALA A 26 -23.72 -33.42 21.25
CA ALA A 26 -24.60 -33.49 22.42
C ALA A 26 -25.03 -34.92 22.79
N ASN A 27 -25.09 -35.82 21.80
CA ASN A 27 -25.38 -37.23 22.04
C ASN A 27 -24.42 -38.14 21.26
N PRO A 28 -23.20 -38.35 21.80
CA PRO A 28 -22.15 -39.15 21.17
C PRO A 28 -22.58 -40.59 20.87
N ASN A 29 -23.44 -41.20 21.69
CA ASN A 29 -23.98 -42.54 21.44
C ASN A 29 -24.75 -42.57 20.12
N LEU A 30 -25.72 -41.66 19.98
CA LEU A 30 -26.57 -41.59 18.80
C LEU A 30 -25.76 -41.15 17.57
N SER A 31 -24.77 -40.27 17.74
CA SER A 31 -23.88 -39.86 16.64
C SER A 31 -23.00 -41.01 16.16
N ALA A 32 -22.45 -41.80 17.07
CA ALA A 32 -21.68 -43.00 16.74
C ALA A 32 -22.54 -44.04 16.01
N GLU A 33 -23.75 -44.28 16.52
CA GLU A 33 -24.72 -45.18 15.89
C GLU A 33 -25.07 -44.75 14.45
N ILE A 34 -25.32 -43.45 14.24
CA ILE A 34 -25.70 -42.93 12.91
C ILE A 34 -24.52 -42.92 11.93
N THR A 35 -23.32 -42.55 12.39
CA THR A 35 -22.17 -42.31 11.50
C THR A 35 -21.24 -43.51 11.36
N GLY A 36 -21.32 -44.50 12.25
CA GLY A 36 -20.34 -45.58 12.36
C GLY A 36 -18.99 -45.14 12.91
N VAL A 37 -18.85 -43.89 13.36
CA VAL A 37 -17.64 -43.39 14.00
C VAL A 37 -17.59 -43.85 15.45
N ASP A 38 -16.40 -44.20 15.93
CA ASP A 38 -16.22 -44.59 17.33
C ASP A 38 -16.71 -43.52 18.32
N LYS A 39 -17.46 -43.98 19.32
CA LYS A 39 -18.07 -43.11 20.34
C LYS A 39 -17.02 -42.37 21.17
N GLU A 40 -15.93 -43.03 21.54
CA GLU A 40 -14.88 -42.39 22.35
C GLU A 40 -14.19 -41.30 21.55
N LEU A 41 -13.93 -41.56 20.28
CA LEU A 41 -13.37 -40.58 19.37
C LEU A 41 -14.28 -39.34 19.22
N ILE A 42 -15.60 -39.51 19.08
CA ILE A 42 -16.56 -38.39 19.05
C ILE A 42 -16.48 -37.56 20.35
N ASN A 43 -16.38 -38.22 21.51
CA ASN A 43 -16.23 -37.55 22.79
C ASN A 43 -14.93 -36.73 22.87
N TRP A 44 -13.81 -37.31 22.41
CA TRP A 44 -12.52 -36.63 22.48
C TRP A 44 -12.45 -35.43 21.54
N PHE A 45 -13.01 -35.52 20.33
CA PHE A 45 -13.16 -34.35 19.47
C PHE A 45 -14.04 -33.27 20.10
N ALA A 46 -15.12 -33.63 20.81
CA ALA A 46 -15.93 -32.66 21.52
C ALA A 46 -15.15 -31.90 22.59
N VAL A 47 -14.27 -32.59 23.32
CA VAL A 47 -13.40 -31.99 24.34
C VAL A 47 -12.37 -31.07 23.69
N ILE A 48 -11.68 -31.51 22.64
CA ILE A 48 -10.68 -30.72 21.92
C ILE A 48 -11.29 -29.43 21.37
N LEU A 49 -12.39 -29.55 20.63
CA LEU A 49 -13.07 -28.41 20.03
C LEU A 49 -13.63 -27.44 21.08
N ARG A 50 -14.16 -27.93 22.21
CA ARG A 50 -14.56 -27.04 23.31
C ARG A 50 -13.35 -26.32 23.89
N THR A 51 -12.26 -27.04 24.16
CA THR A 51 -11.05 -26.48 24.78
C THR A 51 -10.49 -25.31 23.98
N ILE A 52 -10.35 -25.47 22.66
CA ILE A 52 -9.86 -24.41 21.77
C ILE A 52 -10.82 -23.19 21.74
N ASN A 53 -12.13 -23.42 21.91
CA ASN A 53 -13.15 -22.37 21.84
C ASN A 53 -13.49 -21.72 23.19
N LEU A 54 -12.90 -22.17 24.30
CA LEU A 54 -13.28 -21.72 25.65
C LEU A 54 -12.72 -20.34 26.01
N GLY A 55 -11.75 -19.81 25.27
CA GLY A 55 -11.15 -18.49 25.49
C GLY A 55 -10.35 -18.36 26.80
N TYR A 56 -10.11 -19.46 27.49
CA TYR A 56 -9.23 -19.54 28.66
C TYR A 56 -7.81 -19.95 28.25
N GLU A 57 -6.84 -19.66 29.10
CA GLU A 57 -5.48 -20.18 28.96
C GLU A 57 -5.50 -21.72 29.03
N ILE A 58 -4.94 -22.36 28.01
CA ILE A 58 -4.88 -23.81 27.89
C ILE A 58 -3.48 -24.25 28.30
N GLU A 59 -3.38 -25.21 29.23
CA GLU A 59 -2.10 -25.83 29.55
C GLU A 59 -1.64 -26.69 28.36
N ILE A 60 -0.78 -26.10 27.53
CA ILE A 60 -0.45 -26.65 26.21
C ILE A 60 0.06 -28.09 26.30
N GLN A 61 0.93 -28.42 27.27
CA GLN A 61 1.49 -29.77 27.40
C GLN A 61 0.41 -30.83 27.60
N LYS A 62 -0.61 -30.54 28.42
CA LYS A 62 -1.74 -31.47 28.63
C LYS A 62 -2.62 -31.56 27.40
N PHE A 63 -2.85 -30.43 26.73
CA PHE A 63 -3.65 -30.39 25.51
C PHE A 63 -2.99 -31.16 24.37
N GLU A 64 -1.68 -30.97 24.16
CA GLU A 64 -0.88 -31.72 23.19
C GLU A 64 -0.92 -33.22 23.45
N GLN A 65 -0.70 -33.63 24.70
CA GLN A 65 -0.81 -35.04 25.09
C GLN A 65 -2.21 -35.61 24.82
N TYR A 66 -3.26 -34.83 25.06
CA TYR A 66 -4.64 -35.24 24.77
C TYR A 66 -4.89 -35.39 23.27
N CYS A 67 -4.40 -34.46 22.44
CA CYS A 67 -4.51 -34.51 20.99
C CYS A 67 -3.69 -35.68 20.39
N LEU A 68 -2.48 -35.92 20.87
CA LEU A 68 -1.65 -37.07 20.45
C LEU A 68 -2.28 -38.41 20.82
N LYS A 69 -2.82 -38.54 22.04
CA LYS A 69 -3.57 -39.73 22.45
C LYS A 69 -4.79 -39.95 21.56
N THR A 70 -5.48 -38.87 21.18
CA THR A 70 -6.61 -38.91 20.25
C THR A 70 -6.18 -39.34 18.84
N ALA A 71 -5.05 -38.85 18.36
CA ALA A 71 -4.48 -39.24 17.07
C ALA A 71 -4.11 -40.73 17.03
N GLN A 72 -3.48 -41.24 18.10
CA GLN A 72 -3.12 -42.65 18.22
C GLN A 72 -4.34 -43.57 18.20
N HIS A 73 -5.39 -43.22 18.94
CA HIS A 73 -6.65 -43.97 18.93
C HIS A 73 -7.33 -43.92 17.56
N TYR A 74 -7.40 -42.73 16.95
CA TYR A 74 -7.91 -42.56 15.59
C TYR A 74 -7.18 -43.49 14.61
N SER A 75 -5.85 -43.47 14.61
CA SER A 75 -5.04 -44.31 13.74
C SER A 75 -5.31 -45.79 13.97
N SER A 76 -5.39 -46.24 15.24
CA SER A 76 -5.67 -47.65 15.55
C SER A 76 -7.01 -48.15 14.99
N LEU A 77 -8.02 -47.28 14.91
CA LEU A 77 -9.35 -47.58 14.37
C LEU A 77 -9.42 -47.43 12.84
N TYR A 78 -8.71 -46.45 12.29
CA TYR A 78 -8.83 -46.02 10.89
C TYR A 78 -7.44 -45.94 10.21
N ASN A 79 -6.71 -47.06 10.23
CA ASN A 79 -5.32 -47.18 9.74
C ASN A 79 -5.08 -46.74 8.28
N TRP A 80 -6.11 -46.48 7.49
CA TRP A 80 -6.03 -46.25 6.05
C TRP A 80 -6.01 -44.78 5.64
N TYR A 81 -6.52 -43.86 6.48
CA TYR A 81 -6.60 -42.45 6.12
C TYR A 81 -6.99 -41.57 7.32
N MET A 82 -6.24 -40.48 7.55
CA MET A 82 -6.64 -39.39 8.44
C MET A 82 -6.94 -38.15 7.58
N PRO A 83 -8.18 -37.62 7.59
CA PRO A 83 -8.50 -36.40 6.87
C PRO A 83 -7.58 -35.26 7.27
N LEU A 84 -7.18 -34.41 6.30
CA LEU A 84 -6.23 -33.32 6.55
C LEU A 84 -6.70 -32.36 7.66
N SER A 85 -8.01 -32.13 7.78
CA SER A 85 -8.60 -31.33 8.87
C SER A 85 -8.41 -31.97 10.23
N VAL A 86 -8.58 -33.30 10.34
CA VAL A 86 -8.35 -34.07 11.56
C VAL A 86 -6.85 -34.12 11.91
N HIS A 87 -5.99 -34.31 10.91
CA HIS A 87 -4.55 -34.28 11.10
C HIS A 87 -4.08 -32.93 11.64
N LYS A 88 -4.53 -31.83 11.04
CA LYS A 88 -4.25 -30.48 11.54
C LYS A 88 -4.72 -30.31 12.99
N LEU A 89 -5.96 -30.72 13.29
CA LEU A 89 -6.55 -30.64 14.63
C LEU A 89 -5.81 -31.45 15.70
N LEU A 90 -5.26 -32.61 15.35
CA LEU A 90 -4.66 -33.51 16.33
C LEU A 90 -3.14 -33.41 16.44
N ILE A 91 -2.45 -33.00 15.35
CA ILE A 91 -0.98 -32.96 15.29
C ILE A 91 -0.45 -31.53 15.38
N HIS A 92 -1.15 -30.56 14.79
CA HIS A 92 -0.66 -29.18 14.71
C HIS A 92 -1.37 -28.23 15.66
N GLU A 93 -2.52 -28.60 16.21
CA GLU A 93 -3.33 -27.64 16.98
C GLU A 93 -2.73 -27.25 18.33
N SER A 94 -1.84 -28.06 18.92
CA SER A 94 -1.05 -27.63 20.10
C SER A 94 -0.13 -26.46 19.78
N ILE A 95 0.45 -26.45 18.56
CA ILE A 95 1.27 -25.35 18.03
C ILE A 95 0.37 -24.14 17.73
N ILE A 96 -0.83 -24.35 17.20
CA ILE A 96 -1.81 -23.26 16.96
C ILE A 96 -2.34 -22.67 18.28
N ALA A 97 -2.48 -23.49 19.32
CA ALA A 97 -2.87 -23.05 20.66
C ALA A 97 -1.76 -22.27 21.37
N GLN A 98 -0.48 -22.56 21.07
CA GLN A 98 0.68 -21.74 21.47
C GLN A 98 0.72 -20.41 20.72
N GLU A 99 0.41 -20.44 19.43
CA GLU A 99 0.56 -19.33 18.52
C GLU A 99 -0.66 -19.21 17.60
N PRO A 100 -1.69 -18.42 17.97
CA PRO A 100 -2.83 -18.16 17.10
C PRO A 100 -2.40 -17.23 15.95
N LEU A 101 -1.63 -17.76 15.00
CA LEU A 101 -0.86 -16.95 14.05
C LEU A 101 -1.44 -16.89 12.63
N LEU A 102 -2.35 -17.79 12.24
CA LEU A 102 -2.40 -18.15 10.82
C LEU A 102 -3.30 -17.37 9.82
N PRO A 103 -4.29 -16.53 10.21
CA PRO A 103 -4.89 -15.59 9.22
C PRO A 103 -4.64 -14.10 9.53
N ILE A 104 -4.47 -13.75 10.80
CA ILE A 104 -4.32 -12.34 11.22
C ILE A 104 -2.89 -11.84 10.99
N GLY A 105 -1.89 -12.74 11.07
CA GLY A 105 -0.49 -12.38 10.84
C GLY A 105 -0.23 -11.85 9.43
N ILE A 106 -0.77 -12.50 8.40
CA ILE A 106 -0.58 -12.07 7.01
C ILE A 106 -1.28 -10.73 6.76
N GLY A 107 -2.54 -10.58 7.18
CA GLY A 107 -3.27 -9.32 7.03
C GLY A 107 -2.59 -8.16 7.76
N TYR A 108 -2.07 -8.40 8.96
CA TYR A 108 -1.32 -7.42 9.73
C TYR A 108 0.00 -7.04 9.06
N THR A 109 0.81 -8.02 8.64
CA THR A 109 2.08 -7.77 7.94
C THR A 109 1.86 -7.00 6.64
N MET A 110 0.84 -7.34 5.86
CA MET A 110 0.47 -6.59 4.66
C MET A 110 0.00 -5.16 4.99
N MET A 111 -0.71 -4.94 6.09
CA MET A 111 -1.10 -3.59 6.51
C MET A 111 0.08 -2.76 6.98
N VAL A 112 1.06 -3.37 7.66
CA VAL A 112 2.28 -2.69 8.10
C VAL A 112 3.14 -2.30 6.89
N SER A 113 3.38 -3.22 5.94
CA SER A 113 4.11 -2.90 4.70
C SER A 113 3.40 -1.80 3.92
N GLN A 114 2.07 -1.84 3.86
CA GLN A 114 1.24 -0.81 3.26
C GLN A 114 1.34 0.53 4.00
N MET A 115 1.45 0.54 5.33
CA MET A 115 1.65 1.75 6.11
C MET A 115 2.98 2.41 5.76
N PHE A 116 4.07 1.65 5.66
CA PHE A 116 5.38 2.18 5.24
C PHE A 116 5.33 2.78 3.84
N ARG A 117 4.73 2.06 2.89
CA ARG A 117 4.56 2.57 1.51
C ARG A 117 3.68 3.81 1.47
N SER A 118 2.58 3.83 2.22
CA SER A 118 1.69 4.99 2.29
C SER A 118 2.37 6.16 3.00
N GLY A 119 3.28 5.91 3.95
CA GLY A 119 4.13 6.94 4.55
C GLY A 119 4.95 7.72 3.52
N GLN A 120 5.41 7.06 2.46
CA GLN A 120 6.08 7.74 1.33
C GLN A 120 5.12 8.70 0.59
N ASN A 121 3.82 8.42 0.59
CA ASN A 121 2.83 9.35 0.04
C ASN A 121 2.73 10.64 0.88
N ILE A 122 2.91 10.58 2.21
CA ILE A 122 2.98 11.80 3.04
C ILE A 122 4.20 12.64 2.70
N PHE A 123 5.33 11.99 2.42
CA PHE A 123 6.52 12.67 1.95
C PHE A 123 6.25 13.40 0.62
N ALA A 124 5.69 12.69 -0.38
CA ALA A 124 5.32 13.29 -1.66
C ALA A 124 4.28 14.43 -1.49
N ALA A 125 3.30 14.26 -0.60
CA ALA A 125 2.33 15.31 -0.27
C ALA A 125 2.98 16.55 0.34
N ALA A 126 4.00 16.37 1.19
CA ALA A 126 4.74 17.47 1.78
C ALA A 126 5.56 18.23 0.71
N GLU A 127 6.18 17.51 -0.22
CA GLU A 127 6.86 18.11 -1.37
C GLU A 127 5.89 18.93 -2.21
N VAL A 128 4.73 18.35 -2.55
CA VAL A 128 3.66 19.00 -3.30
C VAL A 128 3.17 20.28 -2.62
N LEU A 129 2.97 20.26 -1.30
CA LEU A 129 2.51 21.43 -0.54
C LEU A 129 3.55 22.54 -0.51
N LEU A 130 4.81 22.21 -0.20
CA LEU A 130 5.89 23.19 -0.19
C LEU A 130 6.08 23.80 -1.57
N PHE A 131 6.05 22.97 -2.59
CA PHE A 131 6.17 23.42 -3.97
C PHE A 131 5.01 24.35 -4.37
N SER A 132 3.77 23.97 -4.05
CA SER A 132 2.58 24.80 -4.33
C SER A 132 2.64 26.14 -3.60
N PHE A 133 3.10 26.14 -2.34
CA PHE A 133 3.29 27.36 -1.56
C PHE A 133 4.36 28.26 -2.22
N ASP A 134 5.50 27.68 -2.57
CA ASP A 134 6.60 28.39 -3.19
C ASP A 134 6.23 28.99 -4.56
N LEU A 135 5.45 28.27 -5.37
CA LEU A 135 4.86 28.76 -6.64
C LEU A 135 4.03 30.03 -6.46
N THR A 136 3.27 30.11 -5.35
CA THR A 136 2.41 31.27 -5.06
C THR A 136 3.18 32.43 -4.42
N SER A 137 4.38 32.17 -3.89
CA SER A 137 5.20 33.18 -3.24
C SER A 137 5.95 34.05 -4.28
N SER A 138 5.78 35.37 -4.21
CA SER A 138 6.35 36.32 -5.16
C SER A 138 7.89 36.33 -5.21
N GLU A 139 8.56 35.91 -4.13
CA GLU A 139 10.03 35.86 -4.03
C GLU A 139 10.69 34.79 -4.91
N LYS A 140 9.99 33.69 -5.24
CA LYS A 140 10.58 32.58 -6.00
C LYS A 140 10.25 32.57 -7.49
N ARG A 141 9.36 33.46 -7.94
CA ARG A 141 9.33 33.88 -9.36
C ARG A 141 10.72 34.32 -9.82
N ARG A 142 11.52 34.91 -8.93
CA ARG A 142 12.93 35.27 -9.19
C ARG A 142 13.88 34.08 -9.25
N ALA A 143 13.74 33.04 -8.43
CA ALA A 143 14.60 31.85 -8.52
C ALA A 143 14.39 31.06 -9.82
N ALA A 144 13.17 31.09 -10.38
CA ALA A 144 12.89 30.58 -11.73
C ALA A 144 13.43 31.50 -12.85
N LEU A 145 13.60 32.80 -12.58
CA LEU A 145 14.17 33.80 -13.49
C LEU A 145 15.70 33.95 -13.38
N ASP A 146 16.31 33.52 -12.27
CA ASP A 146 17.77 33.48 -12.05
C ASP A 146 18.44 32.30 -12.77
N CYS A 147 17.67 31.53 -13.56
CA CYS A 147 18.25 30.78 -14.67
C CYS A 147 18.75 31.80 -15.70
N THR A 148 20.01 32.21 -15.58
CA THR A 148 20.69 33.03 -16.58
C THR A 148 20.61 32.31 -17.92
N TYR A 149 19.86 32.89 -18.87
CA TYR A 149 19.89 32.48 -20.27
C TYR A 149 21.34 32.61 -20.77
N GLY A 150 22.03 31.48 -20.90
CA GLY A 150 23.28 31.44 -21.66
C GLY A 150 22.96 31.83 -23.11
N ALA A 151 23.78 32.70 -23.71
CA ALA A 151 23.54 33.36 -25.01
C ALA A 151 23.28 32.42 -26.22
N TYR A 152 23.35 31.10 -26.04
CA TYR A 152 23.23 30.11 -27.11
C TYR A 152 22.24 28.95 -26.85
N SER A 153 21.50 28.92 -25.73
CA SER A 153 20.56 27.82 -25.48
C SER A 153 19.22 28.30 -24.91
N LYS A 154 18.12 27.92 -25.58
CA LYS A 154 16.72 28.19 -25.19
C LYS A 154 16.25 27.41 -23.93
N PHE A 155 17.16 26.96 -23.07
CA PHE A 155 16.85 26.15 -21.90
C PHE A 155 17.37 26.82 -20.62
N CYS A 156 16.53 26.82 -19.56
CA CYS A 156 16.95 27.21 -18.22
C CYS A 156 17.95 26.20 -17.68
N HIS A 157 19.21 26.60 -17.58
CA HIS A 157 20.28 25.79 -16.97
C HIS A 157 20.43 26.14 -15.50
N THR A 158 20.60 25.12 -14.68
CA THR A 158 21.00 25.30 -13.28
C THR A 158 22.53 25.41 -13.21
N PRO A 159 23.11 25.99 -12.14
CA PRO A 159 24.50 26.48 -12.10
C PRO A 159 25.62 25.43 -12.28
N ASN A 160 25.27 24.16 -12.48
CA ASN A 160 26.21 23.04 -12.60
C ASN A 160 26.20 22.35 -13.97
N HIS A 161 25.55 22.90 -14.99
CA HIS A 161 25.54 22.32 -16.33
C HIS A 161 26.15 23.28 -17.35
N ASP A 162 27.40 23.01 -17.74
CA ASP A 162 27.96 23.56 -18.98
C ASP A 162 27.45 22.69 -20.15
N LEU A 163 26.57 23.27 -20.95
CA LEU A 163 25.90 22.63 -22.09
C LEU A 163 26.17 23.39 -23.40
N SER A 164 27.25 24.16 -23.44
CA SER A 164 27.66 24.97 -24.60
C SER A 164 27.87 24.19 -25.91
N ASN A 165 27.70 22.86 -25.93
CA ASN A 165 27.92 22.00 -27.10
C ASN A 165 26.75 21.09 -27.52
N ILE A 166 25.55 21.16 -26.93
CA ILE A 166 24.46 20.21 -27.31
C ILE A 166 23.60 20.79 -28.44
N THR A 167 24.03 20.56 -29.68
CA THR A 167 23.23 20.80 -30.89
C THR A 167 22.49 19.52 -31.30
N GLY A 168 21.15 19.54 -31.26
CA GLY A 168 20.18 18.86 -32.16
C GLY A 168 20.24 17.36 -32.50
N SER A 169 21.38 16.67 -32.43
CA SER A 169 21.59 15.27 -32.84
C SER A 169 22.01 14.33 -31.71
N ASP A 170 22.15 14.85 -30.49
CA ASP A 170 23.11 14.30 -29.53
C ASP A 170 22.53 13.49 -28.37
N CYS A 171 21.29 12.99 -28.42
CA CYS A 171 20.87 12.06 -27.36
C CYS A 171 21.71 10.76 -27.42
N ASP A 172 22.07 10.31 -28.62
CA ASP A 172 23.00 9.19 -28.83
C ASP A 172 24.46 9.56 -28.53
N LEU A 173 24.85 10.84 -28.67
CA LEU A 173 26.21 11.31 -28.35
C LEU A 173 26.42 11.47 -26.84
N ILE A 174 25.38 11.87 -26.10
CA ILE A 174 25.35 11.93 -24.63
C ILE A 174 25.36 10.51 -24.04
N LEU A 175 24.65 9.56 -24.65
CA LEU A 175 24.66 8.16 -24.23
C LEU A 175 25.97 7.44 -24.56
N SER A 176 26.62 7.75 -25.69
CA SER A 176 27.85 7.08 -26.14
C SER A 176 29.15 7.58 -25.51
N LYS A 177 29.17 8.79 -24.92
CA LYS A 177 30.34 9.30 -24.16
C LYS A 177 30.33 8.96 -22.65
N ARG A 178 29.46 8.05 -22.20
CA ARG A 178 29.27 7.70 -20.77
C ARG A 178 30.48 7.02 -20.12
N ASN A 179 31.37 7.82 -19.53
CA ASN A 179 31.98 7.51 -18.24
C ASN A 179 31.57 8.52 -17.14
N ASP A 180 30.99 9.66 -17.48
CA ASP A 180 30.43 10.61 -16.51
C ASP A 180 28.92 10.78 -16.69
N THR A 181 28.19 10.46 -15.61
CA THR A 181 26.73 10.33 -15.54
C THR A 181 26.04 11.69 -15.39
N HIS A 182 26.09 12.53 -16.41
CA HIS A 182 25.31 13.77 -16.44
C HIS A 182 23.90 13.52 -16.99
N TYR A 183 22.92 13.59 -16.10
CA TYR A 183 21.50 13.56 -16.45
C TYR A 183 21.03 15.00 -16.68
N ALA A 184 20.36 15.25 -17.80
CA ALA A 184 19.69 16.52 -18.02
C ALA A 184 18.49 16.59 -17.07
N PHE A 185 18.59 17.41 -16.02
CA PHE A 185 17.47 17.70 -15.14
C PHE A 185 16.67 18.87 -15.69
N THR A 186 15.35 18.79 -15.61
CA THR A 186 14.54 20.01 -15.74
C THR A 186 14.90 20.97 -14.59
N ALA A 187 14.79 22.27 -14.83
CA ALA A 187 14.97 23.29 -13.79
C ALA A 187 14.09 22.99 -12.55
N PHE A 188 12.94 22.38 -12.80
CA PHE A 188 12.02 21.91 -11.78
C PHE A 188 12.59 20.77 -10.91
N GLN A 189 13.14 19.72 -11.50
CA GLN A 189 13.70 18.61 -10.73
C GLN A 189 14.83 19.05 -9.82
N PHE A 190 15.70 19.92 -10.35
CA PHE A 190 16.73 20.55 -9.54
C PHE A 190 16.12 21.36 -8.40
N TYR A 191 15.05 22.12 -8.69
CA TYR A 191 14.35 22.87 -7.65
C TYR A 191 13.84 21.98 -6.52
N VAL A 192 13.09 20.91 -6.86
CA VAL A 192 12.57 19.97 -5.86
C VAL A 192 13.71 19.33 -5.07
N ARG A 193 14.72 18.77 -5.74
CA ARG A 193 15.81 18.09 -5.06
C ARG A 193 16.62 19.04 -4.16
N SER A 194 17.04 20.18 -4.69
CA SER A 194 17.92 21.09 -3.97
C SER A 194 17.21 21.93 -2.92
N TYR A 195 16.00 22.42 -3.20
CA TYR A 195 15.32 23.40 -2.34
C TYR A 195 14.14 22.82 -1.55
N VAL A 196 13.47 21.78 -2.04
CA VAL A 196 12.38 21.12 -1.31
C VAL A 196 12.93 19.98 -0.47
N VAL A 197 13.67 19.05 -1.07
CA VAL A 197 14.24 17.89 -0.39
C VAL A 197 15.51 18.26 0.39
N GLY A 198 16.34 19.17 -0.13
CA GLY A 198 17.65 19.49 0.45
C GLY A 198 18.73 18.46 0.09
N TYR A 199 18.55 17.72 -1.01
CA TYR A 199 19.45 16.68 -1.49
C TYR A 199 20.16 17.11 -2.78
N MET A 200 21.48 17.23 -2.71
CA MET A 200 22.36 17.37 -3.86
C MET A 200 23.24 16.12 -3.95
N ARG A 201 23.14 15.35 -5.04
CA ARG A 201 23.86 14.07 -5.21
C ARG A 201 25.39 14.17 -5.03
N ARG A 202 25.98 15.35 -5.27
CA ARG A 202 27.42 15.60 -5.10
C ARG A 202 27.84 15.90 -3.67
N ASP A 203 26.92 16.38 -2.83
CA ASP A 203 27.23 16.70 -1.45
C ASP A 203 26.96 15.48 -0.57
N LYS A 204 28.03 14.96 0.07
CA LYS A 204 27.90 13.84 1.03
C LYS A 204 27.12 14.24 2.30
N LYS A 205 26.87 15.54 2.51
CA LYS A 205 26.10 16.03 3.66
C LYS A 205 24.63 16.11 3.27
N VAL A 206 23.83 15.22 3.83
CA VAL A 206 22.36 15.32 3.78
C VAL A 206 21.95 16.48 4.68
N ILE A 207 21.50 17.59 4.08
CA ILE A 207 20.94 18.71 4.83
C ILE A 207 19.45 18.45 4.97
N VAL A 208 19.00 18.17 6.19
CA VAL A 208 17.58 17.94 6.44
C VAL A 208 16.83 19.26 6.29
N ASN A 209 15.93 19.34 5.31
CA ASN A 209 15.11 20.55 5.13
C ASN A 209 14.07 20.65 6.25
N VAL A 210 14.28 21.62 7.15
CA VAL A 210 13.39 21.87 8.29
C VAL A 210 11.96 22.20 7.84
N ARG A 211 11.78 22.89 6.70
CA ARG A 211 10.44 23.17 6.16
C ARG A 211 9.71 21.89 5.78
N LEU A 212 10.42 20.95 5.15
CA LEU A 212 9.85 19.66 4.76
C LEU A 212 9.45 18.84 5.99
N MET A 213 10.31 18.79 7.01
CA MET A 213 9.99 18.13 8.28
C MET A 213 8.75 18.71 8.96
N ILE A 214 8.64 20.05 9.03
CA ILE A 214 7.48 20.71 9.66
C ILE A 214 6.21 20.41 8.87
N THR A 215 6.25 20.47 7.54
CA THR A 215 5.10 20.15 6.68
C THR A 215 4.68 18.69 6.83
N MET A 216 5.63 17.76 6.84
CA MET A 216 5.36 16.34 7.08
C MET A 216 4.71 16.12 8.44
N LEU A 217 5.23 16.74 9.51
CA LEU A 217 4.64 16.66 10.84
C LEU A 217 3.19 17.19 10.85
N GLY A 218 2.95 18.32 10.19
CA GLY A 218 1.61 18.88 10.03
C GLY A 218 0.64 17.94 9.30
N LEU A 219 1.10 17.30 8.23
CA LEU A 219 0.31 16.31 7.48
C LEU A 219 0.00 15.07 8.33
N TRP A 220 0.97 14.55 9.09
CA TRP A 220 0.74 13.44 10.00
C TRP A 220 -0.28 13.79 11.09
N MET A 221 -0.20 14.99 11.65
CA MET A 221 -1.19 15.48 12.61
C MET A 221 -2.59 15.59 11.98
N LEU A 222 -2.69 16.04 10.73
CA LEU A 222 -3.95 16.10 9.99
C LEU A 222 -4.53 14.70 9.75
N VAL A 223 -3.70 13.77 9.26
CA VAL A 223 -4.07 12.35 9.07
C VAL A 223 -4.59 11.75 10.37
N PHE A 224 -3.90 11.98 11.48
CA PHE A 224 -4.31 11.53 12.80
C PHE A 224 -5.68 12.11 13.19
N LEU A 225 -5.83 13.44 13.14
CA LEU A 225 -7.09 14.10 13.48
C LEU A 225 -8.26 13.54 12.67
N ILE A 226 -8.08 13.36 11.35
CA ILE A 226 -9.13 12.79 10.49
C ILE A 226 -9.41 11.33 10.85
N SER A 227 -8.38 10.53 11.14
CA SER A 227 -8.52 9.12 11.51
C SER A 227 -9.32 8.91 12.80
N THR A 228 -9.32 9.91 13.70
CA THR A 228 -10.13 9.88 14.94
C THR A 228 -11.62 10.17 14.74
N LEU A 229 -12.05 10.70 13.58
CA LEU A 229 -13.44 11.11 13.33
C LEU A 229 -14.43 9.92 13.23
N GLY A 230 -13.93 8.69 13.28
CA GLY A 230 -14.72 7.47 13.19
C GLY A 230 -15.12 7.14 11.77
N LEU A 231 -15.33 5.84 11.51
CA LEU A 231 -15.47 5.29 10.17
C LEU A 231 -16.63 5.91 9.36
N SER A 232 -17.77 6.19 10.01
CA SER A 232 -18.95 6.77 9.34
C SER A 232 -18.66 8.16 8.76
N ARG A 233 -17.97 9.02 9.53
CA ARG A 233 -17.62 10.37 9.08
C ARG A 233 -16.53 10.32 8.01
N ILE A 234 -15.52 9.48 8.22
CA ILE A 234 -14.41 9.30 7.28
C ILE A 234 -14.96 8.84 5.93
N LYS A 235 -15.82 7.81 5.91
CA LYS A 235 -16.48 7.33 4.68
C LYS A 235 -17.19 8.48 3.94
N LYS A 236 -17.92 9.35 4.64
CA LYS A 236 -18.61 10.47 4.01
C LYS A 236 -17.63 11.48 3.40
N VAL A 237 -16.57 11.83 4.13
CA VAL A 237 -15.54 12.79 3.68
C VAL A 237 -14.75 12.23 2.49
N THR A 238 -14.31 10.98 2.57
CA THR A 238 -13.48 10.35 1.53
C THR A 238 -14.27 10.01 0.27
N VAL A 239 -15.55 9.63 0.38
CA VAL A 239 -16.40 9.41 -0.80
C VAL A 239 -16.65 10.72 -1.52
N ASN A 240 -17.06 11.76 -0.79
CA ASN A 240 -17.31 13.08 -1.40
C ASN A 240 -16.04 13.65 -2.03
N GLY A 241 -14.90 13.57 -1.33
CA GLY A 241 -13.63 14.03 -1.87
C GLY A 241 -13.17 13.21 -3.08
N ALA A 242 -13.42 11.90 -3.11
CA ALA A 242 -13.05 11.06 -4.25
C ALA A 242 -13.90 11.37 -5.49
N ILE A 243 -15.19 11.68 -5.31
CA ILE A 243 -16.06 12.13 -6.40
C ILE A 243 -15.56 13.47 -6.95
N VAL A 244 -15.25 14.44 -6.08
CA VAL A 244 -14.69 15.73 -6.50
C VAL A 244 -13.37 15.53 -7.24
N LEU A 245 -12.47 14.71 -6.70
CA LEU A 245 -11.20 14.37 -7.34
C LEU A 245 -11.41 13.76 -8.73
N ALA A 246 -12.31 12.78 -8.85
CA ALA A 246 -12.59 12.11 -10.12
C ALA A 246 -13.11 13.11 -11.16
N ILE A 247 -13.99 14.04 -10.77
CA ILE A 247 -14.46 15.11 -11.64
C ILE A 247 -13.30 16.03 -12.07
N LEU A 248 -12.44 16.44 -11.14
CA LEU A 248 -11.29 17.28 -11.44
C LEU A 248 -10.31 16.59 -12.40
N LEU A 249 -9.99 15.32 -12.15
CA LEU A 249 -9.15 14.52 -13.05
C LEU A 249 -9.80 14.37 -14.42
N LEU A 250 -11.11 14.12 -14.50
CA LEU A 250 -11.81 14.06 -15.79
C LEU A 250 -11.72 15.39 -16.56
N ILE A 251 -11.89 16.53 -15.88
CA ILE A 251 -11.74 17.86 -16.51
C ILE A 251 -10.33 18.03 -17.07
N VAL A 252 -9.30 17.70 -16.27
CA VAL A 252 -7.90 17.77 -16.68
C VAL A 252 -7.63 16.81 -17.86
N CYS A 253 -8.10 15.57 -17.78
CA CYS A 253 -7.98 14.58 -18.86
C CYS A 253 -8.63 15.07 -20.16
N SER A 254 -9.89 15.51 -20.10
CA SER A 254 -10.62 16.03 -21.27
C SER A 254 -9.90 17.23 -21.88
N TYR A 255 -9.37 18.13 -21.06
CA TYR A 255 -8.57 19.25 -21.55
C TYR A 255 -7.32 18.78 -22.31
N THR A 256 -6.53 17.87 -21.73
CA THR A 256 -5.32 17.36 -22.39
C THR A 256 -5.62 16.65 -23.72
N ILE A 257 -6.79 16.01 -23.84
CA ILE A 257 -7.21 15.35 -25.08
C ILE A 257 -7.59 16.37 -26.15
N ILE A 258 -8.24 17.47 -25.78
CA ILE A 258 -8.73 18.48 -26.72
C ILE A 258 -7.61 19.39 -27.22
N PHE A 259 -6.70 19.82 -26.34
CA PHE A 259 -5.75 20.91 -26.64
C PHE A 259 -4.37 20.45 -27.11
N ILE A 260 -4.01 19.17 -26.93
CA ILE A 260 -2.77 18.65 -27.49
C ILE A 260 -2.99 18.40 -28.98
N GLU A 261 -2.57 19.36 -29.82
CA GLU A 261 -2.59 19.22 -31.27
C GLU A 261 -1.97 17.88 -31.70
N THR A 262 -2.74 17.10 -32.46
CA THR A 262 -2.34 15.78 -32.97
C THR A 262 -1.21 15.82 -34.00
N ASN A 263 -0.69 17.02 -34.32
CA ASN A 263 0.28 17.22 -35.40
C ASN A 263 1.72 16.83 -35.03
N ALA A 264 2.00 16.48 -33.77
CA ALA A 264 3.30 15.96 -33.37
C ALA A 264 3.52 14.53 -33.93
N THR A 265 4.25 14.50 -35.03
CA THR A 265 4.71 13.39 -35.88
C THR A 265 5.64 12.37 -35.17
N SER A 266 5.24 11.82 -34.02
CA SER A 266 6.01 10.75 -33.34
C SER A 266 5.38 9.35 -33.47
N ARG A 267 4.51 9.14 -34.48
CA ARG A 267 3.86 7.84 -34.74
C ARG A 267 4.87 6.71 -34.99
N THR A 268 6.06 7.05 -35.49
CA THR A 268 7.08 6.10 -35.96
C THR A 268 7.86 5.37 -34.86
N GLU A 269 7.95 5.91 -33.63
CA GLU A 269 8.73 5.25 -32.56
C GLU A 269 7.88 4.27 -31.73
N TYR A 270 6.58 4.52 -31.55
CA TYR A 270 5.67 3.61 -30.84
C TYR A 270 5.33 2.36 -31.67
N GLU A 271 5.21 2.50 -33.00
CA GLU A 271 4.87 1.38 -33.90
C GLU A 271 5.99 0.32 -33.98
N ASN A 272 7.26 0.71 -33.80
CA ASN A 272 8.38 -0.24 -33.84
C ASN A 272 8.57 -1.06 -32.54
N LYS A 273 7.79 -0.78 -31.49
CA LYS A 273 7.93 -1.43 -30.17
C LYS A 273 6.98 -2.62 -29.93
N SER A 274 6.27 -3.11 -30.96
CA SER A 274 5.39 -4.29 -30.86
C SER A 274 6.13 -5.57 -30.39
N ARG A 275 7.48 -5.57 -30.41
CA ARG A 275 8.31 -6.61 -29.77
C ARG A 275 8.27 -6.63 -28.23
N SER A 276 7.61 -5.67 -27.59
CA SER A 276 7.59 -5.51 -26.14
C SER A 276 6.69 -6.48 -25.37
N ILE A 277 5.65 -7.06 -25.99
CA ILE A 277 4.71 -7.95 -25.28
C ILE A 277 5.39 -9.25 -24.86
N PHE A 278 6.45 -9.67 -25.54
CA PHE A 278 7.25 -10.84 -25.15
C PHE A 278 8.36 -10.53 -24.15
N ASN A 279 8.51 -9.26 -23.72
CA ASN A 279 9.50 -8.89 -22.71
C ASN A 279 8.99 -9.31 -21.32
N PHE A 280 9.69 -10.25 -20.69
CA PHE A 280 9.38 -10.69 -19.32
C PHE A 280 9.31 -9.51 -18.33
N GLN A 281 10.18 -8.50 -18.48
CA GLN A 281 10.17 -7.33 -17.60
C GLN A 281 8.84 -6.56 -17.67
N LEU A 282 8.22 -6.46 -18.85
CA LEU A 282 6.92 -5.80 -19.00
C LEU A 282 5.86 -6.51 -18.15
N TRP A 283 5.86 -7.84 -18.16
CA TRP A 283 4.92 -8.63 -17.37
C TRP A 283 5.19 -8.52 -15.87
N VAL A 284 6.46 -8.52 -15.45
CA VAL A 284 6.83 -8.29 -14.06
C VAL A 284 6.35 -6.91 -13.60
N ASP A 285 6.55 -5.86 -14.42
CA ASP A 285 6.11 -4.51 -14.10
C ASP A 285 4.58 -4.40 -14.07
N MET A 286 3.87 -5.05 -15.01
CA MET A 286 2.40 -5.13 -15.01
C MET A 286 1.87 -5.87 -13.79
N VAL A 287 2.44 -7.02 -13.45
CA VAL A 287 2.05 -7.81 -12.27
C VAL A 287 2.37 -7.03 -10.99
N GLY A 288 3.52 -6.37 -10.90
CA GLY A 288 3.85 -5.52 -9.75
C GLY A 288 2.93 -4.31 -9.59
N THR A 289 2.47 -3.73 -10.72
CA THR A 289 1.54 -2.59 -10.71
C THR A 289 0.11 -3.00 -10.38
N VAL A 290 -0.35 -4.14 -10.92
CA VAL A 290 -1.72 -4.66 -10.70
C VAL A 290 -1.85 -5.38 -9.36
N GLY A 291 -0.83 -6.15 -8.99
CA GLY A 291 -0.73 -6.93 -7.76
C GLY A 291 -0.29 -6.11 -6.56
N ASP A 292 -0.28 -4.79 -6.67
CA ASP A 292 0.13 -3.91 -5.58
C ASP A 292 -0.68 -4.22 -4.31
N ASP A 293 0.04 -4.62 -3.24
CA ASP A 293 -0.50 -5.12 -1.96
C ASP A 293 -1.57 -4.22 -1.36
N PHE A 294 -1.51 -2.91 -1.70
CA PHE A 294 -2.50 -1.90 -1.36
C PHE A 294 -3.94 -2.36 -1.64
N VAL A 295 -4.14 -3.11 -2.72
CA VAL A 295 -5.46 -3.57 -3.13
C VAL A 295 -5.97 -4.67 -2.22
N LEU A 296 -5.15 -5.67 -1.89
CA LEU A 296 -5.67 -6.87 -1.24
C LEU A 296 -6.03 -6.61 0.22
N SER A 297 -5.13 -5.99 0.99
CA SER A 297 -5.35 -5.68 2.42
C SER A 297 -6.52 -4.71 2.62
N ALA A 298 -6.58 -3.62 1.82
CA ALA A 298 -7.64 -2.65 1.91
C ALA A 298 -8.98 -3.24 1.44
N THR A 299 -8.99 -4.11 0.43
CA THR A 299 -10.22 -4.77 -0.04
C THR A 299 -10.72 -5.80 0.96
N ILE A 300 -9.84 -6.57 1.61
CA ILE A 300 -10.22 -7.49 2.69
C ILE A 300 -10.79 -6.71 3.88
N TRP A 301 -10.17 -5.60 4.26
CA TRP A 301 -10.67 -4.79 5.35
C TRP A 301 -11.98 -4.06 4.97
N LEU A 302 -12.07 -3.47 3.78
CA LEU A 302 -13.31 -2.85 3.29
C LEU A 302 -14.44 -3.88 3.11
N SER A 303 -14.12 -5.13 2.79
CA SER A 303 -15.13 -6.18 2.64
C SER A 303 -15.80 -6.53 3.97
N SER A 304 -15.08 -6.41 5.09
CA SER A 304 -15.65 -6.50 6.44
C SER A 304 -16.69 -5.41 6.74
N LEU A 305 -16.67 -4.31 5.99
CA LEU A 305 -17.55 -3.15 6.15
C LEU A 305 -18.74 -3.14 5.18
N ILE A 306 -18.85 -4.15 4.31
CA ILE A 306 -19.90 -4.21 3.30
C ILE A 306 -21.28 -4.39 3.96
N GLY A 307 -22.27 -3.64 3.45
CA GLY A 307 -23.66 -3.76 3.90
C GLY A 307 -24.27 -5.12 3.53
N ARG A 308 -25.26 -5.58 4.30
CA ARG A 308 -25.86 -6.92 4.18
C ARG A 308 -26.36 -7.28 2.78
N ASP A 309 -26.68 -6.28 1.95
CA ASP A 309 -27.28 -6.46 0.63
C ASP A 309 -26.26 -6.63 -0.51
N TYR A 310 -24.96 -6.50 -0.22
CA TYR A 310 -23.92 -6.48 -1.23
C TYR A 310 -22.99 -7.68 -1.02
N THR A 311 -23.02 -8.63 -1.93
CA THR A 311 -22.20 -9.85 -1.80
C THR A 311 -20.72 -9.51 -2.03
N PRO A 312 -19.78 -10.23 -1.38
CA PRO A 312 -18.35 -10.05 -1.61
C PRO A 312 -17.97 -10.19 -3.10
N GLU A 313 -18.63 -11.10 -3.83
CA GLU A 313 -18.46 -11.30 -5.27
C GLU A 313 -18.80 -10.05 -6.07
N MET A 314 -19.94 -9.42 -5.78
CA MET A 314 -20.36 -8.17 -6.44
C MET A 314 -19.40 -7.02 -6.12
N ALA A 315 -18.86 -6.98 -4.90
CA ALA A 315 -17.86 -5.98 -4.51
C ALA A 315 -16.54 -6.16 -5.25
N VAL A 316 -16.05 -7.39 -5.36
CA VAL A 316 -14.83 -7.70 -6.12
C VAL A 316 -15.03 -7.36 -7.59
N LEU A 317 -16.15 -7.76 -8.20
CA LEU A 317 -16.44 -7.49 -9.61
C LEU A 317 -16.52 -5.98 -9.88
N THR A 318 -17.27 -5.25 -9.06
CA THR A 318 -17.46 -3.80 -9.23
C THR A 318 -16.16 -3.04 -9.01
N THR A 319 -15.40 -3.39 -7.98
CA THR A 319 -14.10 -2.76 -7.68
C THR A 319 -13.09 -3.05 -8.79
N THR A 320 -13.07 -4.26 -9.32
CA THR A 320 -12.18 -4.65 -10.43
C THR A 320 -12.55 -3.91 -11.71
N ALA A 321 -13.84 -3.84 -12.06
CA ALA A 321 -14.31 -3.11 -13.22
C ALA A 321 -13.97 -1.61 -13.14
N LEU A 322 -14.19 -0.97 -11.99
CA LEU A 322 -13.83 0.43 -11.75
C LEU A 322 -12.32 0.66 -11.87
N LYS A 323 -11.50 -0.26 -11.33
CA LYS A 323 -10.03 -0.19 -11.45
C LYS A 323 -9.58 -0.33 -12.88
N ILE A 324 -10.05 -1.33 -13.62
CA ILE A 324 -9.69 -1.51 -15.03
C ILE A 324 -10.06 -0.27 -15.84
N SER A 325 -11.27 0.28 -15.63
CA SER A 325 -11.72 1.50 -16.27
C SER A 325 -10.80 2.70 -15.93
N MET A 326 -10.45 2.88 -14.66
CA MET A 326 -9.54 3.94 -14.21
C MET A 326 -8.13 3.75 -14.78
N CYS A 327 -7.60 2.52 -14.82
CA CYS A 327 -6.30 2.21 -15.40
C CYS A 327 -6.26 2.53 -16.90
N ILE A 328 -7.31 2.18 -17.66
CA ILE A 328 -7.42 2.54 -19.08
C ILE A 328 -7.46 4.05 -19.25
N ALA A 329 -8.26 4.76 -18.43
CA ALA A 329 -8.34 6.21 -18.48
C ALA A 329 -6.99 6.87 -18.16
N LEU A 330 -6.32 6.42 -17.10
CA LEU A 330 -4.99 6.90 -16.70
C LEU A 330 -3.93 6.60 -17.76
N PHE A 331 -3.98 5.43 -18.41
CA PHE A 331 -3.06 5.08 -19.48
C PHE A 331 -3.22 5.99 -20.70
N CYS A 332 -4.45 6.21 -21.14
CA CYS A 332 -4.75 7.14 -22.22
C CYS A 332 -4.29 8.56 -21.87
N PHE A 333 -4.56 8.99 -20.64
CA PHE A 333 -4.17 10.29 -20.13
C PHE A 333 -2.64 10.44 -20.02
N SER A 334 -1.94 9.46 -19.46
CA SER A 334 -0.49 9.48 -19.33
C SER A 334 0.18 9.50 -20.70
N ALA A 335 -0.31 8.72 -21.67
CA ALA A 335 0.21 8.74 -23.03
C ALA A 335 0.10 10.14 -23.67
N ARG A 336 -1.02 10.84 -23.43
CA ARG A 336 -1.24 12.21 -23.91
C ARG A 336 -0.37 13.23 -23.21
N ILE A 337 -0.27 13.19 -21.88
CA ILE A 337 0.65 14.08 -21.15
C ILE A 337 2.08 13.88 -21.64
N MET A 338 2.53 12.63 -21.77
CA MET A 338 3.88 12.34 -22.25
C MET A 338 4.11 12.90 -23.65
N GLN A 339 3.14 12.77 -24.57
CA GLN A 339 3.20 13.41 -25.88
C GLN A 339 3.31 14.95 -25.77
N GLY A 340 2.53 15.56 -24.86
CA GLY A 340 2.58 16.99 -24.58
C GLY A 340 3.94 17.43 -24.03
N ILE A 341 4.52 16.67 -23.11
CA ILE A 341 5.85 16.90 -22.53
C ILE A 341 6.91 16.82 -23.64
N TYR A 342 6.91 15.76 -24.46
CA TYR A 342 7.88 15.61 -25.54
C TYR A 342 7.79 16.76 -26.55
N THR A 343 6.57 17.17 -26.88
CA THR A 343 6.33 18.31 -27.79
C THR A 343 6.83 19.61 -27.20
N LEU A 344 6.53 19.87 -25.91
CA LEU A 344 6.94 21.08 -25.21
C LEU A 344 8.47 21.20 -25.11
N TYR A 345 9.17 20.09 -24.88
CA TYR A 345 10.62 20.08 -24.75
C TYR A 345 11.36 19.82 -26.07
N GLY A 346 10.64 19.61 -27.18
CA GLY A 346 11.23 19.32 -28.49
C GLY A 346 12.04 18.03 -28.52
N MET A 347 11.75 17.08 -27.64
CA MET A 347 12.49 15.81 -27.54
C MET A 347 12.03 14.85 -28.64
N ARG A 348 13.00 14.35 -29.42
CA ARG A 348 12.72 13.40 -30.52
C ARG A 348 12.71 11.94 -30.09
N ALA A 349 13.41 11.59 -29.01
CA ALA A 349 13.51 10.22 -28.50
C ALA A 349 13.02 10.13 -27.06
N THR A 350 12.18 9.15 -26.79
CA THR A 350 11.64 8.88 -25.43
C THR A 350 12.73 8.55 -24.41
N GLN A 351 13.86 8.02 -24.87
CA GLN A 351 15.02 7.67 -24.03
C GLN A 351 15.72 8.89 -23.42
N CYS A 352 15.49 10.10 -23.95
CA CYS A 352 16.09 11.31 -23.36
C CYS A 352 15.39 11.74 -22.07
N PHE A 353 14.22 11.16 -21.78
CA PHE A 353 13.40 11.51 -20.64
C PHE A 353 13.36 10.32 -19.66
N PHE A 354 14.35 10.27 -18.77
CA PHE A 354 14.48 9.21 -17.75
C PHE A 354 13.91 9.67 -16.41
N ASP A 355 12.62 10.00 -16.38
CA ASP A 355 11.94 10.33 -15.14
C ASP A 355 10.88 9.29 -14.81
N THR A 356 11.05 8.65 -13.66
CA THR A 356 10.07 7.74 -13.07
C THR A 356 9.73 8.19 -11.65
N GLY A 357 8.57 7.76 -11.15
CA GLY A 357 8.16 7.99 -9.77
C GLY A 357 7.76 9.44 -9.47
N ASN A 358 8.15 9.91 -8.28
CA ASN A 358 7.65 11.18 -7.72
C ASN A 358 8.11 12.40 -8.51
N GLU A 359 9.25 12.36 -9.19
CA GLU A 359 9.78 13.52 -9.92
C GLU A 359 8.92 13.88 -11.14
N LEU A 360 8.40 12.86 -11.82
CA LEU A 360 7.44 13.05 -12.91
C LEU A 360 6.15 13.67 -12.39
N ILE A 361 5.62 13.12 -11.30
CA ILE A 361 4.31 13.46 -10.75
C ILE A 361 4.31 14.82 -10.04
N VAL A 362 5.30 15.07 -9.20
CA VAL A 362 5.44 16.31 -8.43
C VAL A 362 6.05 17.41 -9.29
N GLY A 363 6.75 17.05 -10.37
CA GLY A 363 7.49 18.03 -11.15
C GLY A 363 7.13 18.23 -12.59
N VAL A 364 7.49 17.28 -13.44
CA VAL A 364 7.40 17.54 -14.88
C VAL A 364 5.94 17.74 -15.31
N ILE A 365 5.00 16.98 -14.75
CA ILE A 365 3.57 17.11 -15.07
C ILE A 365 3.03 18.49 -14.63
N PRO A 366 3.20 18.94 -13.38
CA PRO A 366 2.85 20.30 -12.96
C PRO A 366 3.47 21.42 -13.76
N GLU A 367 4.75 21.29 -14.14
CA GLU A 367 5.45 22.28 -14.96
C GLU A 367 4.83 22.36 -16.36
N TRP A 368 4.55 21.20 -16.96
CA TRP A 368 3.85 21.13 -18.24
C TRP A 368 2.48 21.79 -18.15
N PHE A 369 1.70 21.51 -17.10
CA PHE A 369 0.42 22.21 -16.88
C PHE A 369 0.62 23.72 -16.76
N HIS A 370 1.61 24.16 -16.00
CA HIS A 370 1.90 25.58 -15.79
C HIS A 370 2.25 26.31 -17.09
N ARG A 371 2.92 25.62 -18.03
CA ARG A 371 3.29 26.16 -19.34
C ARG A 371 2.20 26.03 -20.41
N SER A 372 1.17 25.20 -20.17
CA SER A 372 0.01 25.10 -21.06
C SER A 372 -0.94 26.28 -20.86
N GLU A 373 -1.88 26.50 -21.77
CA GLU A 373 -2.76 27.69 -21.77
C GLU A 373 -3.63 27.81 -20.52
N PHE A 374 -3.97 26.70 -19.86
CA PHE A 374 -4.71 26.71 -18.58
C PHE A 374 -3.83 27.01 -17.35
N GLY A 375 -2.51 27.11 -17.54
CA GLY A 375 -1.56 27.72 -16.62
C GLY A 375 -1.53 27.13 -15.21
N GLY A 376 -1.32 28.01 -14.23
CA GLY A 376 -1.15 27.63 -12.83
C GLY A 376 -2.36 26.94 -12.18
N ILE A 377 -3.57 27.10 -12.73
CA ILE A 377 -4.79 26.47 -12.15
C ILE A 377 -4.76 24.96 -12.34
N ALA A 378 -4.45 24.47 -13.54
CA ALA A 378 -4.35 23.03 -13.81
C ALA A 378 -3.25 22.38 -12.96
N SER A 379 -2.12 23.07 -12.82
CA SER A 379 -1.02 22.66 -11.94
C SER A 379 -1.48 22.57 -10.47
N LEU A 380 -2.21 23.59 -9.97
CA LEU A 380 -2.76 23.56 -8.61
C LEU A 380 -3.76 22.43 -8.41
N LEU A 381 -4.68 22.21 -9.36
CA LEU A 381 -5.66 21.13 -9.29
C LEU A 381 -4.99 19.76 -9.27
N TRP A 382 -3.90 19.58 -10.03
CA TRP A 382 -3.08 18.38 -10.00
C TRP A 382 -2.43 18.17 -8.63
N HIS A 383 -1.82 19.20 -8.06
CA HIS A 383 -1.23 19.12 -6.71
C HIS A 383 -2.27 18.79 -5.63
N MET A 384 -3.44 19.45 -5.66
CA MET A 384 -4.53 19.15 -4.74
C MET A 384 -5.02 17.71 -4.89
N SER A 385 -5.03 17.20 -6.12
CA SER A 385 -5.39 15.82 -6.43
C SER A 385 -4.43 14.81 -5.80
N MET A 386 -3.13 15.05 -5.95
CA MET A 386 -2.08 14.21 -5.37
C MET A 386 -2.07 14.27 -3.84
N LEU A 387 -2.22 15.46 -3.26
CA LEU A 387 -2.32 15.66 -1.82
C LEU A 387 -3.51 14.89 -1.24
N TYR A 388 -4.67 14.98 -1.88
CA TYR A 388 -5.87 14.25 -1.46
C TYR A 388 -5.65 12.73 -1.50
N TYR A 389 -5.12 12.21 -2.62
CA TYR A 389 -4.82 10.78 -2.75
C TYR A 389 -3.85 10.28 -1.67
N ALA A 390 -2.78 11.04 -1.43
CA ALA A 390 -1.79 10.72 -0.42
C ALA A 390 -2.39 10.67 0.99
N LEU A 391 -3.22 11.65 1.35
CA LEU A 391 -3.90 11.68 2.64
C LEU A 391 -4.88 10.51 2.81
N VAL A 392 -5.73 10.27 1.82
CA VAL A 392 -6.76 9.24 1.89
C VAL A 392 -6.17 7.84 2.00
N SER A 393 -5.12 7.55 1.21
CA SER A 393 -4.45 6.24 1.26
C SER A 393 -3.94 5.94 2.67
N VAL A 394 -3.23 6.88 3.29
CA VAL A 394 -2.66 6.72 4.63
C VAL A 394 -3.75 6.61 5.70
N ILE A 395 -4.80 7.44 5.63
CA ILE A 395 -5.93 7.38 6.56
C ILE A 395 -6.54 5.98 6.57
N TYR A 396 -6.80 5.39 5.40
CA TYR A 396 -7.38 4.05 5.33
C TYR A 396 -6.43 2.96 5.84
N CYS A 397 -5.13 3.09 5.58
CA CYS A 397 -4.13 2.16 6.13
C CYS A 397 -4.11 2.18 7.66
N ILE A 398 -4.10 3.37 8.27
CA ILE A 398 -4.10 3.51 9.73
C ILE A 398 -5.39 2.96 10.33
N ILE A 399 -6.55 3.30 9.76
CA ILE A 399 -7.84 2.80 10.26
C ILE A 399 -7.89 1.27 10.17
N GLY A 400 -7.46 0.72 9.03
CA GLY A 400 -7.39 -0.71 8.83
C GLY A 400 -6.49 -1.37 9.85
N LEU A 401 -5.27 -0.87 10.04
CA LEU A 401 -4.30 -1.39 11.00
C LEU A 401 -4.83 -1.35 12.44
N VAL A 402 -5.38 -0.21 12.86
CA VAL A 402 -5.96 -0.04 14.21
C VAL A 402 -7.14 -0.98 14.43
N ASN A 403 -8.01 -1.15 13.43
CA ASN A 403 -9.14 -2.08 13.56
C ASN A 403 -8.68 -3.53 13.63
N SER A 404 -7.74 -3.95 12.78
CA SER A 404 -7.17 -5.30 12.82
C SER A 404 -6.50 -5.59 14.17
N LEU A 405 -5.80 -4.61 14.75
CA LEU A 405 -5.24 -4.72 16.09
C LEU A 405 -6.30 -4.82 17.17
N MET A 406 -7.36 -4.03 17.09
CA MET A 406 -8.47 -4.06 18.05
C MET A 406 -9.29 -5.35 17.98
N GLU A 407 -9.42 -5.93 16.79
CA GLU A 407 -10.08 -7.22 16.59
C GLU A 407 -9.27 -8.36 17.21
N LYS A 408 -7.94 -8.34 17.02
CA LYS A 408 -7.04 -9.32 17.65
C LYS A 408 -6.95 -9.13 19.16
N PHE A 409 -6.86 -7.88 19.61
CA PHE A 409 -6.61 -7.52 21.01
C PHE A 409 -7.74 -6.62 21.52
N THR A 410 -8.83 -7.26 21.94
CA THR A 410 -10.05 -6.57 22.38
C THR A 410 -9.81 -5.57 23.51
N PHE A 411 -8.79 -5.78 24.36
CA PHE A 411 -8.41 -4.84 25.42
C PHE A 411 -7.93 -3.48 24.88
N LEU A 412 -7.34 -3.45 23.67
CA LEU A 412 -6.89 -2.23 23.02
C LEU A 412 -8.06 -1.31 22.58
N SER A 413 -9.29 -1.82 22.55
CA SER A 413 -10.47 -1.01 22.24
C SER A 413 -10.65 0.18 23.18
N LYS A 414 -10.25 0.03 24.46
CA LYS A 414 -10.26 1.11 25.46
C LYS A 414 -9.20 2.19 25.17
N TYR A 415 -8.16 1.83 24.43
CA TYR A 415 -7.01 2.68 24.11
C TYR A 415 -6.99 3.10 22.64
N ARG A 416 -8.15 3.08 21.96
CA ARG A 416 -8.25 3.40 20.53
C ARG A 416 -7.58 4.71 20.14
N MET A 417 -7.73 5.76 20.95
CA MET A 417 -7.08 7.07 20.69
C MET A 417 -5.55 6.99 20.79
N ILE A 418 -5.03 6.21 21.73
CA ILE A 418 -3.59 6.00 21.92
C ILE A 418 -3.02 5.19 20.76
N LEU A 419 -3.75 4.17 20.27
CA LEU A 419 -3.33 3.41 19.10
C LEU A 419 -3.19 4.29 17.87
N TYR A 420 -4.16 5.17 17.60
CA TYR A 420 -4.02 6.14 16.50
C TYR A 420 -2.79 7.07 16.70
N PHE A 421 -2.42 7.39 17.95
CA PHE A 421 -1.32 8.30 18.25
C PHE A 421 0.06 7.60 18.20
N GLY A 422 0.16 6.35 18.64
CA GLY A 422 1.40 5.57 18.66
C GLY A 422 1.99 5.40 17.25
N PHE A 423 1.13 5.27 16.24
CA PHE A 423 1.56 5.16 14.84
C PHE A 423 2.03 6.48 14.21
N SER A 424 1.75 7.65 14.79
CA SER A 424 2.24 8.93 14.25
C SER A 424 3.65 9.30 14.74
N ASN A 425 4.16 8.61 15.77
CA ASN A 425 5.38 8.97 16.47
C ASN A 425 6.36 7.79 16.50
N ASN A 426 6.69 7.27 15.30
CA ASN A 426 7.48 6.05 15.13
C ASN A 426 8.94 6.17 15.63
N ARG A 427 9.38 7.37 16.06
CA ARG A 427 10.75 7.60 16.55
C ARG A 427 10.95 7.43 18.06
N ARG A 428 9.87 7.35 18.87
CA ARG A 428 9.99 7.32 20.35
C ARG A 428 9.40 6.09 21.04
N LEU A 429 8.64 5.27 20.33
CA LEU A 429 8.15 3.99 20.88
C LEU A 429 9.26 2.92 21.03
N GLN A 430 10.48 3.19 20.56
CA GLN A 430 11.66 2.37 20.84
C GLN A 430 12.48 2.83 22.06
N LEU A 431 12.18 3.97 22.69
CA LEU A 431 13.06 4.57 23.71
C LEU A 431 12.39 4.91 25.05
N TYR A 432 11.10 4.64 25.22
CA TYR A 432 10.46 4.72 26.54
C TYR A 432 10.26 3.32 27.12
N GLN A 433 11.25 2.89 27.92
CA GLN A 433 11.06 1.88 28.95
C GLN A 433 9.88 2.31 29.83
N TRP A 434 8.75 1.66 29.65
CA TRP A 434 7.68 1.62 30.65
C TRP A 434 7.98 0.42 31.54
N GLU A 435 8.48 0.68 32.76
CA GLU A 435 8.90 -0.33 33.75
C GLU A 435 7.76 -1.22 34.30
N THR A 436 6.55 -1.16 33.75
CA THR A 436 5.43 -2.02 34.17
C THR A 436 4.91 -2.96 33.09
N THR A 437 5.63 -3.12 31.97
CA THR A 437 5.28 -4.09 30.91
C THR A 437 6.54 -4.74 30.30
N SER A 438 7.42 -5.32 31.13
CA SER A 438 8.59 -6.07 30.61
C SER A 438 8.18 -7.37 29.90
N GLU A 439 7.07 -8.01 30.31
CA GLU A 439 6.64 -9.30 29.74
C GLU A 439 6.21 -9.22 28.27
N VAL A 440 5.69 -8.08 27.80
CA VAL A 440 5.21 -7.94 26.40
C VAL A 440 6.37 -7.72 25.43
N LEU A 441 7.44 -7.06 25.88
CA LEU A 441 8.60 -6.78 25.02
C LEU A 441 9.57 -7.97 24.99
N ASP A 442 9.75 -8.66 26.12
CA ASP A 442 10.50 -9.92 26.17
C ASP A 442 9.84 -10.98 25.27
N TYR A 443 8.51 -11.07 25.26
CA TYR A 443 7.76 -11.96 24.38
C TYR A 443 7.91 -11.62 22.88
N ILE A 444 8.04 -10.33 22.51
CA ILE A 444 8.26 -9.93 21.10
C ILE A 444 9.71 -10.17 20.65
N LEU A 445 10.68 -10.04 21.55
CA LEU A 445 12.10 -10.29 21.25
C LEU A 445 12.44 -11.77 21.21
N GLU A 446 11.72 -12.63 21.94
CA GLU A 446 11.87 -14.09 21.90
C GLU A 446 11.32 -14.71 20.60
N ILE A 447 10.35 -14.06 19.94
CA ILE A 447 9.69 -14.52 18.70
C ILE A 447 10.53 -14.27 17.43
N CYS A 448 11.63 -13.52 17.51
CA CYS A 448 12.51 -13.27 16.36
C CYS A 448 14.00 -13.37 16.73
N PRO A 449 14.59 -14.59 16.75
CA PRO A 449 16.03 -14.75 16.85
C PRO A 449 16.64 -14.46 15.47
N ILE A 450 16.64 -13.19 15.05
CA ILE A 450 17.46 -12.77 13.92
C ILE A 450 18.87 -12.60 14.45
N ASN A 451 19.62 -13.70 14.46
CA ASN A 451 21.04 -13.72 14.72
C ASN A 451 21.74 -13.19 13.46
N CYS A 452 21.96 -11.88 13.39
CA CYS A 452 22.65 -11.23 12.26
C CYS A 452 23.81 -10.37 12.77
N ASP A 453 25.01 -10.95 12.71
CA ASP A 453 26.28 -10.21 12.73
C ASP A 453 26.44 -9.47 11.40
N GLY A 454 26.32 -8.14 11.39
CA GLY A 454 26.72 -7.34 10.23
C GLY A 454 25.97 -6.02 10.03
N PHE A 455 26.72 -5.03 9.55
CA PHE A 455 26.39 -3.59 9.42
C PHE A 455 25.22 -3.22 8.48
N GLU A 456 24.42 -4.17 7.98
CA GLU A 456 23.35 -3.90 7.01
C GLU A 456 21.96 -3.64 7.63
N CYS A 457 21.78 -3.87 8.94
CA CYS A 457 20.47 -3.66 9.60
C CYS A 457 20.11 -2.20 9.92
N VAL A 458 21.01 -1.23 9.72
CA VAL A 458 20.78 0.16 10.17
C VAL A 458 19.72 0.89 9.32
N TYR A 459 19.39 0.40 8.12
CA TYR A 459 18.39 1.07 7.27
C TYR A 459 16.94 0.62 7.48
N VAL A 460 16.70 -0.56 8.08
CA VAL A 460 15.34 -1.10 8.24
C VAL A 460 14.68 -0.64 9.56
N ILE A 461 15.46 -0.12 10.51
CA ILE A 461 14.96 0.26 11.85
C ILE A 461 14.93 1.79 12.07
N LEU A 462 15.50 2.62 11.18
CA LEU A 462 15.72 4.05 11.46
C LEU A 462 14.89 5.07 10.65
N ILE A 463 13.84 4.66 9.92
CA ILE A 463 12.91 5.61 9.25
C ILE A 463 11.45 5.28 9.56
#